data_AF-A0A3A0FT48-F1
#
_entry.id   AF-A0A3A0FT48-F1
#
_cell.length_a   1.000
_cell.length_b   1.000
_cell.length_c   1.000
_cell.angle_alpha   90.00
_cell.angle_beta   90.00
_cell.angle_gamma   90.00
#
_symmetry.space_group_name_H-M   'P 1'
#
loop_
_entity.id
_entity.type
_entity.pdbx_description
1 polymer ?
#
loop_
_entity_poly.entity_id
_entity_poly.type
_entity_poly.pdbx_seq_one_letter_code
_entity_poly.pdbx_strand_id
1 'polypeptide(L)'
;MSLIWRLSSGPIALPSGWAWELATNFAHGPFFGVLAVLAARAADARPGAASGRSLGLGFAVALAWGVTDEWHQSRVPGRTTSLFDLLTDATGAAAAVALLALAHRRASAAAAARGVALGVAAVLVSAALATAFG
;
A
#
# COMPACT_ATOMS: atom_id res chain seq x y z
N MET A 1 11.63 2.37 6.69
CA MET A 1 12.02 1.56 5.52
C MET A 1 13.01 0.46 5.89
N SER A 2 14.05 0.73 6.69
CA SER A 2 14.89 -0.33 7.28
C SER A 2 14.12 -1.35 8.14
N LEU A 3 12.99 -0.94 8.74
CA LEU A 3 12.12 -1.84 9.52
C LEU A 3 11.35 -2.83 8.62
N ILE A 4 10.75 -2.37 7.52
CA ILE A 4 10.07 -3.24 6.53
C ILE A 4 11.08 -4.23 5.93
N TRP A 5 12.24 -3.72 5.53
CA TRP A 5 13.32 -4.53 4.97
C TRP A 5 13.83 -5.60 5.97
N ARG A 6 13.99 -5.24 7.26
CA ARG A 6 14.34 -6.22 8.31
C ARG A 6 13.24 -7.25 8.57
N LEU A 7 11.98 -6.83 8.62
CA LEU A 7 10.84 -7.75 8.81
C LEU A 7 10.65 -8.69 7.60
N SER A 8 11.00 -8.25 6.40
CA SER A 8 10.98 -9.04 5.16
C SER A 8 12.19 -9.98 5.01
N SER A 9 13.34 -9.64 5.60
CA SER A 9 14.63 -10.35 5.42
C SER A 9 14.82 -11.70 6.13
N GLY A 10 13.84 -12.18 6.91
CA GLY A 10 14.00 -13.42 7.69
C GLY A 10 12.81 -14.38 7.53
N PRO A 11 13.06 -15.72 7.61
CA PRO A 11 12.00 -16.69 7.83
C PRO A 11 11.55 -16.54 9.29
N ILE A 12 10.55 -15.70 9.51
CA ILE A 12 9.87 -15.68 10.80
C ILE A 12 8.86 -16.82 10.74
N ALA A 13 8.96 -17.78 11.67
CA ALA A 13 7.91 -18.76 11.88
C ALA A 13 6.66 -18.03 12.38
N LEU A 14 5.87 -17.54 11.43
CA LEU A 14 4.62 -16.86 11.69
C LEU A 14 3.49 -17.90 11.80
N PRO A 15 2.38 -17.55 12.47
CA PRO A 15 1.17 -18.33 12.38
C PRO A 15 0.85 -18.67 10.92
N SER A 16 0.41 -19.90 10.66
CA SER A 16 0.00 -20.34 9.32
C SER A 16 -1.52 -20.42 9.25
N GLY A 17 -2.09 -20.15 8.07
CA GLY A 17 -3.52 -20.33 7.81
C GLY A 17 -4.16 -19.12 7.14
N TRP A 18 -5.21 -19.40 6.37
CA TRP A 18 -5.96 -18.45 5.55
C TRP A 18 -6.20 -17.08 6.21
N ALA A 19 -6.69 -17.04 7.46
CA ALA A 19 -7.04 -15.78 8.12
C ALA A 19 -5.80 -14.93 8.44
N TRP A 20 -4.68 -15.57 8.76
CA TRP A 20 -3.42 -14.89 9.05
C TRP A 20 -2.77 -14.36 7.76
N GLU A 21 -2.76 -15.18 6.71
CA GLU A 21 -2.26 -14.80 5.39
C GLU A 21 -3.10 -13.65 4.81
N LEU A 22 -4.42 -13.70 4.93
CA LEU A 22 -5.29 -12.59 4.53
C LEU A 22 -4.98 -11.32 5.32
N ALA A 23 -4.79 -11.41 6.65
CA ALA A 23 -4.50 -10.25 7.48
C ALA A 23 -3.14 -9.63 7.14
N THR A 24 -2.12 -10.45 6.87
CA THR A 24 -0.79 -9.99 6.49
C THR A 24 -0.79 -9.39 5.10
N ASN A 25 -1.43 -10.03 4.11
CA ASN A 25 -1.58 -9.48 2.75
C ASN A 25 -2.39 -8.17 2.79
N PHE A 26 -3.46 -8.09 3.58
CA PHE A 26 -4.23 -6.84 3.74
C PHE A 26 -3.38 -5.69 4.32
N ALA A 27 -2.44 -5.99 5.22
CA ALA A 27 -1.61 -4.98 5.86
C ALA A 27 -0.69 -4.24 4.88
N HIS A 28 -0.36 -4.83 3.73
CA HIS A 28 0.38 -4.17 2.66
C HIS A 28 -0.29 -2.86 2.23
N GLY A 29 -1.60 -2.88 2.02
CA GLY A 29 -2.36 -1.71 1.57
C GLY A 29 -2.15 -0.47 2.45
N PRO A 30 -2.40 -0.54 3.78
CA PRO A 30 -2.10 0.54 4.70
C PRO A 30 -0.63 0.95 4.74
N PHE A 31 0.33 0.01 4.70
CA PHE A 31 1.77 0.36 4.74
C PHE A 31 2.19 1.18 3.51
N PHE A 32 1.81 0.73 2.32
CA PHE A 32 2.11 1.43 1.07
C PHE A 32 1.26 2.69 0.89
N GLY A 33 0.04 2.71 1.44
CA GLY A 33 -0.78 3.91 1.55
C GLY A 33 -0.12 5.02 2.37
N VAL A 34 0.42 4.67 3.55
CA VAL A 34 1.19 5.62 4.38
C VAL A 34 2.44 6.09 3.63
N LEU A 35 3.19 5.19 3.00
CA LEU A 35 4.34 5.55 2.19
C LEU A 35 3.97 6.55 1.09
N ALA A 36 2.89 6.30 0.34
CA ALA A 36 2.42 7.17 -0.72
C ALA A 36 2.04 8.56 -0.20
N VAL A 37 1.35 8.64 0.94
CA VAL A 37 0.98 9.92 1.58
C VAL A 37 2.22 10.67 2.04
N LEU A 38 3.17 10.01 2.71
CA LEU A 38 4.40 10.66 3.17
C LEU A 38 5.23 11.17 2.00
N ALA A 39 5.36 10.38 0.93
CA ALA A 39 6.07 10.76 -0.29
C ALA A 39 5.37 11.93 -1.00
N ALA A 40 4.04 11.92 -1.10
CA ALA A 40 3.29 13.04 -1.65
C ALA A 40 3.53 14.33 -0.86
N ARG A 41 3.45 14.24 0.47
CA ARG A 41 3.67 15.40 1.36
C ARG A 41 5.10 15.92 1.33
N ALA A 42 6.09 15.06 1.17
CA ALA A 42 7.47 15.45 0.98
C ALA A 42 7.70 16.14 -0.38
N ALA A 43 6.90 15.81 -1.40
CA ALA A 43 6.96 16.40 -2.73
C ALA A 43 6.16 17.71 -2.86
N ASP A 44 5.38 18.09 -1.85
CA ASP A 44 4.63 19.34 -1.86
C ASP A 44 5.58 20.54 -1.79
N ALA A 45 5.58 21.37 -2.84
CA ALA A 45 6.37 22.61 -2.87
C ALA A 45 5.87 23.68 -1.89
N ARG A 46 4.63 23.53 -1.37
CA ARG A 46 4.03 24.40 -0.36
C ARG A 46 3.36 23.53 0.70
N PRO A 47 3.59 23.77 2.00
CA PRO A 47 2.95 22.99 3.06
C PRO A 47 1.42 22.99 2.90
N GLY A 48 0.83 21.79 2.82
CA GLY A 48 -0.62 21.61 2.72
C GLY A 48 -1.22 21.71 1.32
N ALA A 49 -0.40 21.76 0.26
CA ALA A 49 -0.89 21.76 -1.12
C ALA A 49 -0.79 20.36 -1.74
N ALA A 50 -1.85 19.53 -1.70
CA ALA A 50 -1.88 18.27 -2.45
C ALA A 50 -2.10 18.50 -3.96
N SER A 51 -1.06 19.01 -4.62
CA SER A 51 -1.05 19.16 -6.06
C SER A 51 -1.20 17.80 -6.76
N GLY A 52 -1.80 17.77 -7.95
CA GLY A 52 -1.86 16.52 -8.73
C GLY A 52 -0.48 15.89 -8.97
N ARG A 53 0.56 16.73 -9.10
CA ARG A 53 1.95 16.29 -9.25
C ARG A 53 2.46 15.57 -8.00
N SER A 54 2.26 16.14 -6.81
CA SER A 54 2.75 15.52 -5.58
C SER A 54 2.01 14.25 -5.24
N LEU A 55 0.69 14.19 -5.47
CA LEU A 55 -0.10 12.96 -5.38
C LEU A 55 0.42 11.87 -6.33
N GLY A 56 0.68 12.23 -7.59
CA GLY A 56 1.24 11.32 -8.59
C GLY A 56 2.64 10.82 -8.22
N LEU A 57 3.50 11.70 -7.69
CA LEU A 57 4.82 11.32 -7.20
C LEU A 57 4.74 10.39 -5.98
N GLY A 58 3.83 10.66 -5.04
CA GLY A 58 3.63 9.79 -3.88
C GLY A 58 3.23 8.38 -4.28
N PHE A 59 2.26 8.25 -5.21
CA PHE A 59 1.87 6.97 -5.78
C PHE A 59 3.03 6.28 -6.51
N ALA A 60 3.76 7.00 -7.37
CA ALA A 60 4.88 6.44 -8.13
C ALA A 60 6.00 5.93 -7.21
N VAL A 61 6.31 6.65 -6.13
CA VAL A 61 7.30 6.22 -5.13
C VAL A 61 6.84 4.94 -4.42
N ALA A 62 5.58 4.86 -4.00
CA ALA A 62 5.05 3.66 -3.37
C ALA A 62 5.08 2.45 -4.32
N LEU A 63 4.67 2.63 -5.58
CA LEU A 63 4.70 1.57 -6.58
C LEU A 63 6.13 1.10 -6.88
N ALA A 64 7.07 2.02 -7.07
CA ALA A 64 8.48 1.69 -7.28
C ALA A 64 9.06 0.93 -6.09
N TRP A 65 8.67 1.30 -4.87
CA TRP A 65 9.08 0.59 -3.67
C TRP A 65 8.48 -0.82 -3.60
N GLY A 66 7.21 -1.02 -3.97
CA GLY A 66 6.57 -2.34 -3.99
C GLY A 66 7.24 -3.28 -4.99
N VAL A 67 7.54 -2.77 -6.20
CA VAL A 67 8.34 -3.52 -7.20
C VAL A 67 9.72 -3.89 -6.66
N THR A 68 10.36 -2.98 -5.93
CA THR A 68 11.67 -3.23 -5.31
C THR A 68 11.58 -4.27 -4.20
N ASP A 69 10.50 -4.28 -3.42
CA ASP A 69 10.26 -5.26 -2.36
C ASP A 69 10.08 -6.66 -2.94
N GLU A 70 9.22 -6.83 -3.96
CA GLU A 70 9.06 -8.10 -4.68
C GLU A 70 10.38 -8.59 -5.31
N TRP A 71 11.12 -7.69 -5.94
CA TRP A 71 12.44 -8.01 -6.48
C TRP A 71 13.43 -8.44 -5.39
N HIS A 72 13.39 -7.82 -4.21
CA HIS A 72 14.20 -8.22 -3.08
C HIS A 72 13.77 -9.60 -2.55
N GLN A 73 12.47 -9.83 -2.36
CA GLN A 73 11.92 -11.10 -1.91
C GLN A 73 12.29 -12.26 -2.84
N SER A 74 12.37 -12.01 -4.15
CA SER A 74 12.82 -13.00 -5.15
C SER A 74 14.23 -13.54 -4.90
N ARG A 75 15.02 -12.88 -4.04
CA ARG A 75 16.40 -13.26 -3.66
C ARG A 75 16.49 -13.84 -2.26
N VAL A 76 15.40 -13.85 -1.50
CA VAL A 76 15.35 -14.36 -0.13
C VAL A 76 14.83 -15.80 -0.16
N PRO A 77 15.64 -16.80 0.21
CA PRO A 77 15.18 -18.18 0.25
C PRO A 77 13.97 -18.36 1.18
N GLY A 78 12.94 -19.06 0.70
CA GLY A 78 11.71 -19.30 1.47
C GLY A 78 10.69 -18.16 1.42
N ARG A 79 10.90 -17.13 0.58
CA ARG A 79 9.90 -16.12 0.24
C ARG A 79 9.36 -16.36 -1.18
N THR A 80 8.06 -16.11 -1.35
CA THR A 80 7.38 -16.19 -2.64
C THR A 80 7.12 -14.78 -3.12
N THR A 81 7.46 -14.48 -4.38
CA THR A 81 7.06 -13.21 -5.00
C THR A 81 5.67 -13.33 -5.56
N SER A 82 4.83 -12.31 -5.37
CA SER A 82 3.44 -12.32 -5.80
C SER A 82 3.07 -11.01 -6.49
N LEU A 83 2.57 -11.13 -7.73
CA LEU A 83 1.98 -9.99 -8.43
C LEU A 83 0.74 -9.44 -7.70
N PHE A 84 0.09 -10.25 -6.87
CA PHE A 84 -1.06 -9.83 -6.07
C PHE A 84 -0.65 -9.02 -4.83
N ASP A 85 0.55 -9.22 -4.30
CA ASP A 85 1.10 -8.37 -3.23
C ASP A 85 1.40 -6.97 -3.80
N LEU A 86 2.03 -6.90 -4.97
CA LEU A 86 2.23 -5.64 -5.69
C LEU A 86 0.90 -4.95 -6.03
N LEU A 87 -0.14 -5.71 -6.37
CA LEU A 87 -1.49 -5.17 -6.58
C LEU A 87 -2.08 -4.58 -5.28
N THR A 88 -1.83 -5.23 -4.14
CA THR A 88 -2.29 -4.75 -2.84
C THR A 88 -1.54 -3.48 -2.40
N ASP A 89 -0.23 -3.42 -2.65
CA ASP A 89 0.57 -2.22 -2.47
C ASP A 89 0.02 -1.05 -3.31
N ALA A 90 -0.22 -1.30 -4.60
CA ALA A 90 -0.70 -0.30 -5.55
C ALA A 90 -2.10 0.21 -5.21
N THR A 91 -3.04 -0.68 -4.88
CA THR A 91 -4.40 -0.29 -4.49
C THR A 91 -4.43 0.48 -3.17
N GLY A 92 -3.62 0.09 -2.18
CA GLY A 92 -3.46 0.83 -0.93
C GLY A 92 -2.87 2.23 -1.13
N ALA A 93 -1.83 2.33 -1.96
CA ALA A 93 -1.23 3.60 -2.35
C ALA A 93 -2.24 4.52 -3.07
N ALA A 94 -2.97 3.98 -4.06
CA ALA A 94 -3.98 4.71 -4.83
C ALA A 94 -5.13 5.21 -3.93
N ALA A 95 -5.65 4.36 -3.05
CA ALA A 95 -6.70 4.73 -2.10
C ALA A 95 -6.25 5.85 -1.17
N ALA A 96 -5.04 5.76 -0.62
CA ALA A 96 -4.52 6.77 0.31
C ALA A 96 -4.31 8.13 -0.36
N VAL A 97 -3.75 8.18 -1.58
CA VAL A 97 -3.59 9.45 -2.31
C VAL A 97 -4.93 10.04 -2.78
N ALA A 98 -5.92 9.20 -3.10
CA ALA A 98 -7.27 9.66 -3.43
C ALA A 98 -7.97 10.28 -2.20
N LEU A 99 -7.87 9.63 -1.03
CA LEU A 99 -8.38 10.16 0.23
C LEU A 99 -7.70 11.47 0.61
N LEU A 100 -6.39 11.54 0.41
CA LEU A 100 -5.62 12.76 0.59
C LEU A 100 -6.17 13.89 -0.30
N ALA A 101 -6.39 13.62 -1.59
CA ALA A 101 -6.96 14.58 -2.52
C ALA A 101 -8.36 15.06 -2.08
N LEU A 102 -9.22 14.14 -1.63
CA LEU A 102 -10.56 14.46 -1.12
C LEU A 102 -10.51 15.36 0.11
N ALA A 103 -9.60 15.07 1.05
CA ALA A 103 -9.39 15.89 2.24
C ALA A 103 -8.96 17.32 1.88
N HIS A 104 -8.04 17.48 0.92
CA HIS A 104 -7.61 18.80 0.46
C HIS A 104 -8.69 19.57 -0.30
N ARG A 105 -9.57 18.87 -1.03
CA ARG A 105 -10.74 19.46 -1.69
C ARG A 105 -11.87 19.81 -0.72
N ARG A 106 -11.69 19.55 0.59
CA ARG A 106 -12.73 19.70 1.62
C ARG A 106 -14.02 18.97 1.24
N ALA A 107 -13.87 17.76 0.69
CA ALA A 107 -15.00 16.92 0.31
C ALA A 107 -15.93 16.66 1.51
N SER A 108 -17.21 16.40 1.23
CA SER A 108 -18.17 16.07 2.29
C SER A 108 -17.78 14.80 3.03
N ALA A 109 -18.21 14.68 4.29
CA ALA A 109 -17.99 13.48 5.09
C ALA A 109 -18.51 12.21 4.39
N ALA A 110 -19.63 12.31 3.67
CA ALA A 110 -20.18 11.20 2.89
C ALA A 110 -19.27 10.78 1.72
N ALA A 111 -18.66 11.74 1.02
CA ALA A 111 -17.72 11.44 -0.07
C ALA A 111 -16.43 10.80 0.48
N ALA A 112 -15.91 11.31 1.60
CA ALA A 112 -14.76 10.73 2.29
C ALA A 112 -15.06 9.30 2.76
N ALA A 113 -16.21 9.07 3.40
CA ALA A 113 -16.63 7.74 3.88
C ALA A 113 -16.76 6.72 2.73
N ARG A 114 -17.34 7.13 1.59
CA ARG A 114 -17.41 6.28 0.39
C ARG A 114 -16.01 5.99 -0.16
N GLY A 115 -15.13 6.98 -0.21
CA GLY A 115 -13.74 6.79 -0.62
C GLY A 115 -13.00 5.79 0.27
N VAL A 116 -13.19 5.86 1.59
CA VAL A 116 -12.61 4.92 2.55
C VAL A 116 -13.17 3.52 2.32
N ALA A 117 -14.50 3.38 2.20
CA ALA A 117 -15.14 2.08 1.99
C ALA A 117 -14.67 1.41 0.69
N LEU A 118 -14.60 2.17 -0.41
CA LEU A 118 -14.12 1.66 -1.69
C LEU A 118 -12.62 1.30 -1.63
N GLY A 119 -11.82 2.12 -0.97
CA GLY A 119 -10.39 1.85 -0.78
C GLY A 119 -10.15 0.58 0.03
N VAL A 120 -10.84 0.42 1.17
CA VAL A 120 -10.76 -0.78 2.00
C VAL A 120 -11.25 -2.01 1.24
N ALA A 121 -12.36 -1.91 0.50
CA ALA A 121 -12.86 -3.01 -0.32
C ALA A 121 -11.86 -3.42 -1.41
N ALA A 122 -11.23 -2.46 -2.09
CA ALA A 122 -10.23 -2.75 -3.11
C ALA A 122 -9.01 -3.47 -2.53
N VAL A 123 -8.49 -3.00 -1.38
CA VAL A 123 -7.37 -3.64 -0.68
C VAL A 123 -7.75 -5.03 -0.16
N LEU A 124 -8.98 -5.21 0.35
CA LEU A 124 -9.47 -6.53 0.78
C LEU A 124 -9.55 -7.51 -0.38
N VAL A 125 -10.05 -7.07 -1.55
CA VAL A 125 -10.14 -7.92 -2.74
C VAL A 125 -8.75 -8.31 -3.24
N SER A 126 -7.81 -7.36 -3.34
CA SER A 126 -6.44 -7.68 -3.78
C SER A 126 -5.72 -8.60 -2.78
N ALA A 127 -5.89 -8.36 -1.48
CA ALA A 127 -5.33 -9.22 -0.44
C ALA A 127 -5.91 -10.63 -0.47
N ALA A 128 -7.22 -10.77 -0.70
CA ALA A 128 -7.85 -12.08 -0.85
C ALA A 128 -7.35 -12.83 -2.09
N LEU A 129 -7.10 -12.13 -3.21
CA LEU A 129 -6.46 -12.73 -4.38
C LEU A 129 -5.03 -13.18 -4.07
N ALA A 130 -4.25 -12.36 -3.35
CA ALA A 130 -2.92 -12.74 -2.90
C ALA A 130 -2.94 -13.97 -2.00
N THR A 131 -3.89 -14.08 -1.08
CA THR A 131 -4.00 -15.26 -0.22
C THR A 131 -4.49 -16.51 -0.96
N ALA A 132 -5.32 -16.34 -2.00
CA ALA A 132 -5.87 -17.47 -2.74
C ALA A 132 -4.90 -18.03 -3.81
N PHE A 133 -3.99 -17.20 -4.33
CA PHE A 133 -3.19 -17.51 -5.52
C PHE A 133 -1.70 -17.18 -5.41
N GLY A 134 -1.25 -16.63 -4.27
CA GLY A 134 0.15 -16.28 -3.99
C GLY A 134 0.95 -17.37 -3.29
#